data_AF-A0A166DMA2-F1
#
_entry.id   AF-A0A166DMA2-F1
#
_cell.length_a   1.000
_cell.length_b   1.000
_cell.length_c   1.000
_cell.angle_alpha   90.00
_cell.angle_beta   90.00
_cell.angle_gamma   90.00
#
_symmetry.space_group_name_H-M   'P 1'
#
loop_
_entity.id
_entity.type
_entity.pdbx_description
1 polymer ?
#
loop_
_entity_poly.entity_id
_entity_poly.type
_entity_poly.pdbx_seq_one_letter_code
_entity_poly.pdbx_strand_id
1 'polypeptide(L)'
;MPKFIGPYAVVKSHPAQSRYEIALPSELKKRRIHPTFHVSRLRPHYRNNDALFPRREVRTFYDFGDDEEGEWRVDEILAHQWKGRSLTFLVKWNLGDTTWELAAVCDELEALDQYLALLGVDKVELLPRRNRQ
;
A
#
# COMPACT_ATOMS: atom_id res chain seq x y z
N MET A 1 10.44 12.07 2.41
CA MET A 1 9.19 12.79 2.07
C MET A 1 9.47 14.29 1.97
N PRO A 2 9.23 14.92 0.81
CA PRO A 2 9.42 16.37 0.62
C PRO A 2 8.48 17.21 1.48
N LYS A 3 8.94 18.39 1.91
CA LYS A 3 8.19 19.30 2.79
C LYS A 3 6.98 19.96 2.11
N PHE A 4 7.03 20.14 0.80
CA PHE A 4 5.96 20.71 -0.02
C PHE A 4 5.72 19.83 -1.23
N ILE A 5 4.46 19.68 -1.62
CA ILE A 5 4.01 18.84 -2.73
C ILE A 5 3.36 19.71 -3.81
N GLY A 6 3.85 19.57 -5.04
CA GLY A 6 3.26 20.16 -6.24
C GLY A 6 3.16 21.70 -6.29
N PRO A 7 3.01 22.25 -7.49
CA PRO A 7 2.21 23.44 -7.70
C PRO A 7 0.74 23.04 -7.91
N TYR A 8 -0.17 23.59 -7.10
CA TYR A 8 -1.60 23.46 -7.32
C TYR A 8 -2.21 24.82 -7.59
N ALA A 9 -3.13 24.89 -8.54
CA ALA A 9 -3.87 26.12 -8.82
C ALA A 9 -4.80 26.44 -7.65
N VAL A 10 -4.90 27.72 -7.29
CA VAL A 10 -5.90 28.18 -6.31
C VAL A 10 -7.25 28.28 -7.03
N VAL A 11 -8.24 27.56 -6.53
CA VAL A 11 -9.62 27.55 -7.05
C VAL A 11 -10.44 28.66 -6.39
N LYS A 12 -10.25 28.85 -5.07
CA LYS A 12 -11.02 29.83 -4.30
C LYS A 12 -10.14 30.46 -3.23
N SER A 13 -10.34 31.75 -2.98
CA SER A 13 -9.65 32.49 -1.93
C SER A 13 -10.64 33.07 -0.92
N HIS A 14 -10.31 32.90 0.36
CA HIS A 14 -11.04 33.47 1.49
C HIS A 14 -10.06 34.27 2.35
N PRO A 15 -9.61 35.45 1.87
CA PRO A 15 -8.56 36.22 2.52
C PRO A 15 -8.93 36.67 3.94
N ALA A 16 -10.22 36.95 4.20
CA ALA A 16 -10.72 37.31 5.53
C ALA A 16 -10.51 36.22 6.60
N GLN A 17 -10.40 34.95 6.18
CA GLN A 17 -10.18 33.81 7.07
C GLN A 17 -8.80 33.16 6.84
N SER A 18 -7.95 33.79 6.03
CA SER A 18 -6.64 33.24 5.65
C SER A 18 -6.71 31.81 5.08
N ARG A 19 -7.81 31.48 4.38
CA ARG A 19 -8.09 30.15 3.81
C ARG A 19 -8.10 30.19 2.30
N TYR A 20 -7.54 29.17 1.68
CA TYR A 20 -7.48 29.03 0.23
C TYR A 20 -7.82 27.59 -0.14
N GLU A 21 -8.60 27.44 -1.19
CA GLU A 21 -8.95 26.16 -1.79
C GLU A 21 -8.06 25.94 -3.02
N ILE A 22 -7.44 24.76 -3.11
CA ILE A 22 -6.56 24.40 -4.22
C ILE A 22 -7.15 23.26 -5.05
N ALA A 23 -6.79 23.22 -6.33
CA ALA A 23 -7.14 22.16 -7.26
C ALA A 23 -6.33 20.90 -6.92
N LEU A 24 -6.80 20.18 -5.92
CA LEU A 24 -6.15 18.98 -5.41
C LEU A 24 -6.34 17.80 -6.39
N PRO A 25 -5.28 17.04 -6.73
CA PRO A 25 -5.36 15.81 -7.51
C PRO A 25 -6.33 14.78 -6.92
N SER A 26 -6.86 13.91 -7.77
CA SER A 26 -7.80 12.83 -7.40
C SER A 26 -7.23 11.89 -6.34
N GLU A 27 -5.94 11.59 -6.43
CA GLU A 27 -5.23 10.64 -5.59
C GLU A 27 -5.24 11.09 -4.13
N LEU A 28 -5.02 12.40 -3.90
CA LEU A 28 -5.07 12.98 -2.56
C LEU A 28 -6.50 13.10 -2.04
N LYS A 29 -7.49 13.32 -2.92
CA LYS A 29 -8.91 13.32 -2.54
C LYS A 29 -9.38 11.93 -2.11
N LYS A 30 -8.96 10.86 -2.79
CA LYS A 30 -9.22 9.46 -2.38
C LYS A 30 -8.76 9.19 -0.95
N ARG A 31 -7.61 9.75 -0.58
CA ARG A 31 -7.03 9.72 0.78
C ARG A 31 -7.70 10.67 1.78
N ARG A 32 -8.86 11.23 1.45
CA ARG A 32 -9.67 12.14 2.29
C ARG A 32 -8.94 13.44 2.69
N ILE A 33 -7.98 13.89 1.89
CA ILE A 33 -7.33 15.19 2.12
C ILE A 33 -8.25 16.30 1.64
N HIS A 34 -8.54 17.25 2.53
CA HIS A 34 -9.37 18.41 2.21
C HIS A 34 -8.62 19.41 1.30
N PRO A 35 -9.29 20.00 0.29
CA PRO A 35 -8.65 20.94 -0.63
C PRO A 35 -8.42 22.34 -0.01
N THR A 36 -8.95 22.61 1.18
CA THR A 36 -8.91 23.93 1.83
C THR A 36 -7.80 23.98 2.88
N PHE A 37 -6.85 24.88 2.68
CA PHE A 37 -5.69 25.07 3.55
C PHE A 37 -5.60 26.49 4.09
N HIS A 38 -5.04 26.64 5.28
CA HIS A 38 -4.65 27.95 5.80
C HIS A 38 -3.41 28.47 5.05
N VAL A 39 -3.30 29.78 4.84
CA VAL A 39 -2.22 30.42 4.06
C VAL A 39 -0.82 30.05 4.56
N SER A 40 -0.65 29.81 5.86
CA SER A 40 0.64 29.38 6.45
C SER A 40 1.14 28.02 5.98
N ARG A 41 0.26 27.20 5.38
CA ARG A 41 0.58 25.89 4.81
C ARG A 41 0.86 25.96 3.30
N LEU A 42 0.64 27.11 2.67
CA LEU A 42 0.85 27.32 1.24
C LEU A 42 2.15 28.06 0.99
N ARG A 43 2.76 27.81 -0.18
CA ARG A 43 3.88 28.60 -0.68
C ARG A 43 3.61 29.01 -2.13
N PRO A 44 3.94 30.25 -2.51
CA PRO A 44 3.92 30.65 -3.91
C PRO A 44 4.84 29.75 -4.74
N HIS A 45 4.32 29.27 -5.85
CA HIS A 45 5.12 28.52 -6.81
C HIS A 45 5.82 29.50 -7.76
N TYR A 46 7.14 29.39 -7.86
CA TYR A 46 7.96 30.11 -8.83
C TYR A 46 8.38 29.14 -9.93
N ARG A 47 8.13 29.49 -11.19
CA ARG A 47 8.54 28.66 -12.34
C ARG A 47 10.05 28.49 -12.33
N ASN A 48 10.51 27.29 -12.68
CA ASN A 48 11.93 27.02 -12.85
C ASN A 48 12.48 27.87 -14.01
N ASN A 49 13.72 28.34 -13.87
CA ASN A 49 14.46 28.93 -14.97
C ASN A 49 15.37 27.86 -15.58
N ASP A 50 14.97 27.31 -16.71
CA ASP A 50 15.65 26.16 -17.32
C ASP A 50 17.05 26.51 -17.85
N ALA A 51 17.34 27.78 -18.11
CA ALA A 51 18.68 28.23 -18.49
C ALA A 51 19.69 28.18 -17.32
N LEU A 52 19.21 28.38 -16.09
CA LEU A 52 20.04 28.33 -14.88
C LEU A 52 20.01 26.96 -14.19
N PHE A 53 18.90 26.22 -14.35
CA PHE A 53 18.66 24.95 -13.65
C PHE A 53 18.04 23.88 -14.58
N PRO A 54 18.79 23.39 -15.58
CA PRO A 54 18.27 22.48 -16.62
C PRO A 54 17.87 21.08 -16.12
N ARG A 55 18.28 20.69 -14.91
CA ARG A 55 17.96 19.38 -14.30
C ARG A 55 16.90 19.45 -13.18
N ARG A 56 16.23 20.59 -13.00
CA ARG A 56 15.21 20.75 -11.96
C ARG A 56 13.83 20.36 -12.49
N GLU A 57 13.60 19.07 -12.66
CA GLU A 57 12.29 18.54 -13.02
C GLU A 57 11.38 18.47 -11.78
N VAL A 58 10.24 19.17 -11.81
CA VAL A 58 9.30 19.27 -10.66
C VAL A 58 8.32 18.09 -10.59
N ARG A 59 8.10 17.39 -11.71
CA ARG A 59 6.99 16.43 -11.87
C ARG A 59 7.30 15.02 -11.35
N THR A 60 8.56 14.68 -11.12
CA THR A 60 9.00 13.27 -11.08
C THR A 60 8.97 12.63 -9.68
N PHE A 61 8.58 13.32 -8.62
CA PHE A 61 8.91 12.88 -7.25
C PHE A 61 7.74 12.52 -6.33
N TYR A 62 6.50 12.49 -6.81
CA TYR A 62 5.37 12.18 -5.93
C TYR A 62 4.57 11.00 -6.46
N ASP A 63 5.09 9.81 -6.16
CA ASP A 63 4.26 8.63 -6.12
C ASP A 63 3.38 8.75 -4.86
N PHE A 64 2.08 8.94 -5.08
CA PHE A 64 1.13 9.02 -3.99
C PHE A 64 0.64 7.64 -3.58
N GLY A 65 1.14 6.54 -4.16
CA GLY A 65 0.71 5.16 -3.93
C GLY A 65 -0.71 4.95 -4.45
N ASP A 66 -0.89 4.01 -5.36
CA ASP A 66 -2.22 3.53 -5.72
C ASP A 66 -2.89 2.90 -4.47
N ASP A 67 -4.22 3.00 -4.36
CA ASP A 67 -4.99 2.25 -3.35
C ASP A 67 -4.75 0.72 -3.47
N GLU A 68 -4.21 0.27 -4.61
CA GLU A 68 -3.88 -1.13 -4.87
C GLU A 68 -2.60 -1.61 -4.19
N GLU A 69 -1.75 -0.73 -3.65
CA GLU A 69 -0.54 -1.15 -2.90
C GLU A 69 -0.84 -1.75 -1.51
N GLY A 70 -2.12 -1.85 -1.13
CA GLY A 70 -2.54 -2.28 0.20
C GLY A 70 -2.97 -3.73 0.36
N GLU A 71 -3.19 -4.48 -0.72
CA GLU A 71 -3.49 -5.92 -0.62
C GLU A 71 -2.20 -6.70 -0.88
N TRP A 72 -1.55 -7.13 0.20
CA TRP A 72 -0.47 -8.10 0.12
C TRP A 72 -1.01 -9.36 -0.55
N ARG A 73 -0.82 -9.47 -1.86
CA ARG A 73 -1.21 -10.67 -2.60
C ARG A 73 -0.26 -11.79 -2.21
N VAL A 74 -0.85 -12.80 -1.57
CA VAL A 74 -0.19 -14.08 -1.37
C VAL A 74 0.01 -14.71 -2.74
N ASP A 75 1.25 -15.09 -3.06
CA ASP A 75 1.61 -15.76 -4.31
C ASP A 75 1.24 -17.25 -4.20
N GLU A 76 1.77 -17.93 -3.18
CA GLU A 76 1.53 -19.36 -2.96
C GLU A 76 1.82 -19.77 -1.50
N ILE A 77 1.22 -20.88 -1.06
CA ILE A 77 1.62 -21.57 0.17
C ILE A 77 2.61 -22.68 -0.19
N LEU A 78 3.83 -22.58 0.34
CA LEU A 78 4.91 -23.52 0.04
C LEU A 78 4.91 -24.75 0.96
N ALA A 79 4.52 -24.56 2.21
CA ALA A 79 4.58 -25.63 3.22
C ALA A 79 3.61 -25.38 4.38
N HIS A 80 3.37 -26.41 5.17
CA HIS A 80 2.69 -26.31 6.45
C HIS A 80 3.49 -27.01 7.55
N GLN A 81 3.33 -26.58 8.79
CA GLN A 81 3.88 -27.27 9.95
C GLN A 81 2.90 -27.24 11.12
N TRP A 82 2.89 -28.34 11.87
CA TRP A 82 2.15 -28.48 13.11
C TRP A 82 3.07 -28.26 14.31
N LYS A 83 2.70 -27.33 15.20
CA LYS A 83 3.31 -27.14 16.51
C LYS A 83 2.26 -27.47 17.58
N GLY A 84 2.19 -28.73 17.95
CA GLY A 84 1.15 -29.25 18.84
C GLY A 84 -0.23 -29.15 18.19
N ARG A 85 -1.08 -28.25 18.71
CA ARG A 85 -2.41 -27.94 18.14
C ARG A 85 -2.40 -26.77 17.15
N SER A 86 -1.31 -26.02 17.07
CA SER A 86 -1.22 -24.87 16.17
C SER A 86 -0.71 -25.28 14.80
N LEU A 87 -1.38 -24.79 13.75
CA LEU A 87 -1.00 -24.97 12.36
C LEU A 87 -0.51 -23.63 11.80
N THR A 88 0.66 -23.67 11.16
CA THR A 88 1.22 -22.51 10.45
C THR A 88 1.59 -22.89 9.02
N PHE A 89 1.42 -21.94 8.11
CA PHE A 89 1.74 -22.05 6.70
C PHE A 89 2.95 -21.18 6.36
N LEU A 90 3.83 -21.69 5.51
CA LEU A 90 4.89 -20.91 4.89
C LEU A 90 4.31 -20.23 3.66
N VAL A 91 3.97 -18.96 3.81
CA VAL A 91 3.37 -18.11 2.78
C VAL A 91 4.48 -17.44 2.01
N LYS A 92 4.43 -17.51 0.68
CA LYS A 92 5.27 -16.73 -0.22
C LYS A 92 4.49 -15.53 -0.72
N TRP A 93 5.08 -14.35 -0.57
CA TRP A 93 4.50 -13.08 -1.00
C TRP A 93 4.92 -12.77 -2.43
N ASN A 94 4.12 -11.96 -3.14
CA ASN A 94 4.40 -11.52 -4.51
C ASN A 94 5.79 -10.85 -4.68
N LEU A 95 6.36 -10.26 -3.62
CA LEU A 95 7.70 -9.65 -3.64
C LEU A 95 8.84 -10.66 -3.37
N GLY A 96 8.52 -11.95 -3.23
CA GLY A 96 9.47 -13.05 -3.05
C GLY A 96 9.85 -13.35 -1.58
N ASP A 97 9.39 -12.53 -0.63
CA ASP A 97 9.56 -12.83 0.79
C ASP A 97 8.72 -14.04 1.21
N THR A 98 9.18 -14.76 2.23
CA THR A 98 8.44 -15.90 2.80
C THR A 98 8.31 -15.78 4.31
N THR A 99 7.10 -15.89 4.84
CA THR A 99 6.83 -15.83 6.30
C THR A 99 5.97 -17.00 6.76
N TRP A 100 6.07 -17.35 8.05
CA TRP A 100 5.22 -18.36 8.67
C TRP A 100 3.98 -17.69 9.28
N GLU A 101 2.82 -17.88 8.66
CA GLU A 101 1.54 -17.33 9.12
C GLU A 101 0.66 -18.39 9.79
N LEU A 102 -0.22 -17.94 10.69
CA LEU A 102 -1.18 -18.83 11.35
C LEU A 102 -2.27 -19.27 10.37
N ALA A 103 -2.76 -20.50 10.52
CA ALA A 103 -3.87 -21.00 9.69
C ALA A 103 -5.11 -20.09 9.74
N ALA A 104 -5.41 -19.48 10.89
CA ALA A 104 -6.52 -18.54 11.04
C ALA A 104 -6.37 -17.24 10.23
N VAL A 105 -5.14 -16.86 9.86
CA VAL A 105 -4.86 -15.71 9.00
C VAL A 105 -4.97 -16.11 7.52
N CYS A 106 -4.77 -17.40 7.22
CA CYS A 106 -4.77 -17.94 5.86
C CYS A 106 -6.13 -18.50 5.40
N ASP A 107 -7.15 -18.50 6.27
CA ASP A 107 -8.42 -19.21 6.05
C ASP A 107 -9.21 -18.67 4.83
N GLU A 108 -9.05 -17.39 4.50
CA GLU A 108 -9.72 -16.74 3.36
C GLU A 108 -8.83 -16.62 2.11
N LEU A 109 -7.65 -17.26 2.09
CA LEU A 109 -6.72 -17.17 0.96
C LEU A 109 -7.03 -18.20 -0.13
N GLU A 110 -7.18 -17.76 -1.38
CA GLU A 110 -7.26 -18.67 -2.54
C GLU A 110 -6.05 -19.61 -2.63
N ALA A 111 -4.87 -19.12 -2.21
CA ALA A 111 -3.64 -19.92 -2.14
C ALA A 111 -3.76 -21.11 -1.16
N LEU A 112 -4.62 -21.03 -0.15
CA LEU A 112 -4.90 -22.16 0.74
C LEU A 112 -5.72 -23.24 0.05
N ASP A 113 -6.76 -22.86 -0.69
CA ASP A 113 -7.58 -23.79 -1.47
C ASP A 113 -6.74 -24.55 -2.50
N GLN A 114 -5.86 -23.84 -3.21
CA GLN A 114 -4.94 -24.43 -4.17
C GLN A 114 -3.95 -25.41 -3.49
N TYR A 115 -3.41 -25.03 -2.33
CA TYR A 115 -2.50 -25.89 -1.57
C TYR A 115 -3.17 -27.16 -1.06
N LEU A 116 -4.41 -27.04 -0.56
CA LEU A 116 -5.24 -28.14 -0.10
C LEU A 116 -5.60 -29.09 -1.26
N ALA A 117 -5.98 -28.54 -2.41
CA ALA A 117 -6.25 -29.31 -3.63
C ALA A 117 -5.01 -30.09 -4.12
N LEU A 118 -3.82 -29.49 -4.07
CA LEU A 118 -2.56 -30.16 -4.41
C LEU A 118 -2.25 -31.37 -3.51
N LEU A 119 -2.65 -31.29 -2.24
CA LEU A 119 -2.49 -32.39 -1.27
C LEU A 119 -3.67 -33.39 -1.30
N GLY A 120 -4.72 -33.11 -2.06
CA GLY A 120 -5.94 -33.94 -2.13
C GLY A 120 -6.75 -33.92 -0.84
N VAL A 121 -6.75 -32.79 -0.13
CA VAL A 121 -7.35 -32.64 1.19
C VAL A 121 -8.33 -31.48 1.20
N ASP A 122 -9.56 -31.66 1.70
CA ASP A 122 -10.58 -30.60 1.69
C ASP A 122 -10.50 -29.63 2.88
N LYS A 123 -9.78 -29.99 3.95
CA LYS A 123 -9.70 -29.22 5.19
C LYS A 123 -8.31 -29.20 5.79
N VAL A 124 -7.92 -28.07 6.35
CA VAL A 124 -6.62 -27.90 7.04
C VAL A 124 -6.39 -28.90 8.17
N GLU A 125 -7.45 -29.41 8.81
CA GLU A 125 -7.35 -30.41 9.91
C GLU A 125 -6.84 -31.77 9.44
N LEU A 126 -7.04 -32.09 8.16
CA LEU A 126 -6.67 -33.35 7.54
C LEU A 126 -5.25 -33.31 6.95
N LEU A 127 -4.55 -32.17 7.07
CA LEU A 127 -3.17 -32.04 6.63
C LEU A 127 -2.24 -32.98 7.42
N PRO A 128 -1.27 -33.61 6.75
CA PRO A 128 -0.40 -34.60 7.37
C PRO A 128 0.39 -34.00 8.54
N ARG A 129 0.15 -34.53 9.73
CA ARG A 129 0.94 -34.19 10.91
C ARG A 129 2.27 -34.91 10.80
N ARG A 130 3.33 -34.14 10.54
CA ARG A 130 4.69 -34.69 10.57
C ARG A 130 5.02 -35.07 12.01
N ASN A 131 4.79 -36.34 12.36
CA ASN A 131 5.14 -36.90 13.66
C ASN A 131 6.66 -36.77 13.84
N ARG A 132 7.08 -36.13 14.93
CA ARG A 132 8.45 -36.24 15.41
C ARG A 132 8.66 -37.69 15.87
N GLN A 133 9.53 -38.43 15.17
CA GLN A 133 10.28 -39.52 15.79
C GLN A 133 11.21 -38.95 16.86
#